data_AF-A0A9W4KLP4-F1
#
_entry.id   AF-A0A9W4KLP4-F1
#
_cell.length_a   1.000
_cell.length_b   1.000
_cell.length_c   1.000
_cell.angle_alpha   90.00
_cell.angle_beta   90.00
_cell.angle_gamma   90.00
#
_symmetry.space_group_name_H-M   'P 1'
#
loop_
_entity.id
_entity.type
_entity.pdbx_description
1 polymer ?
#
loop_
_entity_poly.entity_id
_entity_poly.type
_entity_poly.pdbx_seq_one_letter_code
_entity_poly.pdbx_strand_id
1 'polypeptide(L)'
;MPLDTIYLTRHGHRLSWTIDFRTGTYRAQFPTPTGNPADPALTSHGVRQSLELAEYIAGAEFHPKPSRVYSSPFYRCLQTIQPSVEELKRLSAGSGSSQQNGQIGPIDRHADLDVRIENGLGEWFGATDFFDHPAHPTPEIMSTHFPTLLTEASQAYKPLLIPSRRGETIAQLHNRVATALEGIIADIDSEVSALEAELPPDQRTSKSVLICAHAAPLIAMGRALTGRMPDDSSEEDFNVFTAGLSTFKRRGSSTSSAVQSGDHEQSSSEKPLAEGTTFIRASGSPPQWRNGRGVGGGWDCVANGDCSFLSGGAERGWHFDGEEAFNTGPMAPPSELPANVAVTKL
;
A
#
# COMPACT_ATOMS: atom_id res chain seq x y z
N MET A 1 14.47 -0.54 -19.02
CA MET A 1 13.47 -1.61 -18.94
C MET A 1 12.32 -1.06 -18.13
N PRO A 2 11.10 -1.57 -18.27
CA PRO A 2 10.00 -1.08 -17.43
C PRO A 2 10.26 -1.39 -15.94
N LEU A 3 9.39 -0.89 -15.06
CA LEU A 3 9.40 -1.28 -13.64
C LEU A 3 9.43 -2.80 -13.53
N ASP A 4 10.41 -3.33 -12.77
CA ASP A 4 10.58 -4.78 -12.62
C ASP A 4 10.57 -5.25 -11.16
N THR A 5 10.68 -4.33 -10.20
CA THR A 5 10.73 -4.65 -8.78
C THR A 5 9.82 -3.73 -7.98
N ILE A 6 8.93 -4.32 -7.17
CA ILE A 6 8.09 -3.59 -6.22
C ILE A 6 8.46 -4.06 -4.81
N TYR A 7 8.77 -3.10 -3.95
CA TYR A 7 8.92 -3.32 -2.51
C TYR A 7 7.69 -2.79 -1.80
N LEU A 8 7.04 -3.65 -1.01
CA LEU A 8 5.89 -3.29 -0.20
C LEU A 8 6.29 -3.34 1.28
N THR A 9 6.11 -2.25 2.01
CA THR A 9 6.35 -2.20 3.46
C THR A 9 5.11 -1.77 4.21
N ARG A 10 4.87 -2.39 5.37
CA ARG A 10 3.86 -1.90 6.32
C ARG A 10 4.46 -0.77 7.14
N HIS A 11 3.62 0.14 7.61
CA HIS A 11 4.01 1.05 8.69
C HIS A 11 4.56 0.29 9.92
N GLY A 12 5.43 0.94 10.71
CA GLY A 12 5.95 0.40 11.96
C GLY A 12 4.90 0.29 13.08
N HIS A 13 5.31 -0.19 14.24
CA HIS A 13 4.44 -0.34 15.41
C HIS A 13 3.87 1.02 15.88
N ARG A 14 2.54 1.16 15.84
CA ARG A 14 1.81 2.41 16.07
C ARG A 14 1.13 2.50 17.43
N LEU A 15 0.82 3.72 17.86
CA LEU A 15 -0.14 3.92 18.96
C LEU A 15 -1.53 3.42 18.52
N SER A 16 -2.37 3.05 19.49
CA SER A 16 -3.71 2.52 19.23
C SER A 16 -4.76 3.62 19.03
N TRP A 17 -5.80 3.28 18.28
CA TRP A 17 -7.07 4.00 18.25
C TRP A 17 -8.21 2.99 18.41
N THR A 18 -9.37 3.49 18.78
CA THR A 18 -10.61 2.71 18.88
C THR A 18 -11.73 3.42 18.13
N ILE A 19 -12.73 2.67 17.71
CA ILE A 19 -13.99 3.20 17.18
C ILE A 19 -15.13 2.73 18.09
N ASP A 20 -16.05 3.64 18.39
CA ASP A 20 -17.38 3.27 18.86
C ASP A 20 -18.26 2.96 17.65
N PHE A 21 -18.47 1.67 17.38
CA PHE A 21 -19.23 1.21 16.22
C PHE A 21 -20.69 1.64 16.23
N ARG A 22 -21.26 2.09 17.36
CA ARG A 22 -22.65 2.59 17.39
C ARG A 22 -22.75 4.02 16.89
N THR A 23 -21.71 4.82 17.12
CA THR A 23 -21.71 6.26 16.81
C THR A 23 -20.80 6.61 15.64
N GLY A 24 -19.93 5.69 15.21
CA GLY A 24 -18.86 5.99 14.25
C GLY A 24 -17.75 6.86 14.83
N THR A 25 -17.72 7.07 16.15
CA THR A 25 -16.77 8.00 16.78
C THR A 25 -15.43 7.32 16.99
N TYR A 26 -14.39 7.86 16.36
CA TYR A 26 -13.01 7.44 16.54
C TYR A 26 -12.36 8.15 17.73
N ARG A 27 -11.55 7.43 18.48
CA ARG A 27 -10.79 7.94 19.64
C ARG A 27 -9.36 7.44 19.59
N ALA A 28 -8.42 8.37 19.66
CA ALA A 28 -7.02 8.09 19.94
C ALA A 28 -6.75 8.33 21.43
N GLN A 29 -5.91 7.50 22.04
CA GLN A 29 -5.52 7.68 23.45
C GLN A 29 -4.65 8.94 23.64
N PHE A 30 -3.90 9.31 22.61
CA PHE A 30 -3.03 10.48 22.58
C PHE A 30 -3.41 11.36 21.38
N PRO A 31 -3.20 12.69 21.46
CA PRO A 31 -3.37 13.57 20.32
C PRO A 31 -2.58 13.06 19.11
N THR A 32 -3.25 13.02 17.96
CA THR A 32 -2.62 12.63 16.70
C THR A 32 -2.03 13.86 16.01
N PRO A 33 -0.89 13.74 15.29
CA PRO A 33 -0.24 14.90 14.68
C PRO A 33 -1.15 15.66 13.70
N THR A 34 -1.96 14.92 12.94
CA THR A 34 -2.87 15.46 11.93
C THR A 34 -4.24 15.86 12.49
N GLY A 35 -4.50 15.62 13.79
CA GLY A 35 -5.82 15.75 14.41
C GLY A 35 -6.81 14.67 14.00
N ASN A 36 -6.48 13.79 13.05
CA ASN A 36 -7.30 12.64 12.68
C ASN A 36 -7.12 11.52 13.73
N PRO A 37 -8.18 11.09 14.45
CA PRO A 37 -8.08 10.07 15.49
C PRO A 37 -7.74 8.66 14.98
N ALA A 38 -7.92 8.38 13.69
CA ALA A 38 -7.50 7.13 13.03
C ALA A 38 -6.08 7.22 12.44
N ASP A 39 -5.34 8.29 12.75
CA ASP A 39 -3.99 8.55 12.23
C ASP A 39 -2.93 8.83 13.32
N PRO A 40 -2.72 7.89 14.26
CA PRO A 40 -1.69 8.01 15.27
C PRO A 40 -0.30 7.91 14.68
N ALA A 41 0.65 8.48 15.41
CA ALA A 41 2.07 8.26 15.19
C ALA A 41 2.53 6.84 15.58
N LEU A 42 3.75 6.53 15.15
CA LEU A 42 4.49 5.36 15.62
C LEU A 42 4.77 5.46 17.14
N THR A 43 4.85 4.30 17.79
CA THR A 43 5.46 4.18 19.12
C THR A 43 6.97 4.38 19.05
N SER A 44 7.65 4.57 20.18
CA SER A 44 9.12 4.57 20.22
C SER A 44 9.73 3.28 19.65
N HIS A 45 9.05 2.15 19.80
CA HIS A 45 9.45 0.89 19.17
C HIS A 45 9.27 0.92 17.65
N GLY A 46 8.14 1.43 17.15
CA GLY A 46 7.92 1.61 15.71
C GLY A 46 8.89 2.58 15.04
N VAL A 47 9.36 3.60 15.77
CA VAL A 47 10.44 4.49 15.30
C VAL A 47 11.78 3.75 15.20
N ARG A 48 12.07 2.79 16.09
CA ARG A 48 13.26 1.94 15.93
C ARG A 48 13.13 1.03 14.71
N GLN A 49 11.96 0.43 14.50
CA GLN A 49 11.68 -0.37 13.31
C GLN A 49 11.88 0.44 12.01
N SER A 50 11.49 1.73 11.98
CA SER A 50 11.70 2.56 10.79
C SER A 50 13.18 2.89 10.52
N LEU A 51 13.99 3.03 11.57
CA LEU A 51 15.44 3.20 11.44
C LEU A 51 16.12 1.92 10.95
N GLU A 52 15.75 0.76 11.48
CA GLU A 52 16.26 -0.55 11.04
C GLU A 52 15.87 -0.83 9.57
N LEU A 53 14.64 -0.50 9.16
CA LEU A 53 14.21 -0.56 7.77
C LEU A 53 15.06 0.35 6.86
N ALA A 54 15.41 1.55 7.33
CA ALA A 54 16.27 2.46 6.59
C ALA A 54 17.69 1.94 6.43
N GLU A 55 18.29 1.40 7.49
CA GLU A 55 19.61 0.76 7.43
C GLU A 55 19.61 -0.40 6.43
N TYR A 56 18.56 -1.23 6.44
CA TYR A 56 18.41 -2.33 5.49
C TYR A 56 18.28 -1.84 4.04
N ILE A 57 17.35 -0.93 3.76
CA ILE A 57 17.12 -0.40 2.41
C ILE A 57 18.34 0.37 1.89
N ALA A 58 19.09 1.05 2.75
CA ALA A 58 20.31 1.78 2.37
C ALA A 58 21.54 0.87 2.23
N GLY A 59 21.56 -0.28 2.90
CA GLY A 59 22.69 -1.21 2.94
C GLY A 59 23.18 -1.70 1.57
N ALA A 60 24.48 -1.96 1.42
CA ALA A 60 25.10 -2.26 0.12
C ALA A 60 24.47 -3.44 -0.63
N GLU A 61 24.04 -4.47 0.10
CA GLU A 61 23.45 -5.70 -0.45
C GLU A 61 21.99 -5.52 -0.92
N PHE A 62 21.31 -4.45 -0.50
CA PHE A 62 19.92 -4.22 -0.90
C PHE A 62 19.89 -3.62 -2.30
N HIS A 63 19.55 -4.44 -3.31
CA HIS A 63 19.46 -4.03 -4.70
C HIS A 63 18.32 -4.71 -5.47
N PRO A 64 17.72 -4.03 -6.48
CA PRO A 64 17.94 -2.63 -6.86
C PRO A 64 17.43 -1.65 -5.81
N LYS A 65 18.04 -0.46 -5.72
CA LYS A 65 17.54 0.61 -4.85
C LYS A 65 16.24 1.21 -5.39
N PRO A 66 15.30 1.64 -4.52
CA PRO A 66 14.09 2.35 -4.95
C PRO A 66 14.44 3.56 -5.80
N SER A 67 13.78 3.67 -6.96
CA SER A 67 13.90 4.80 -7.89
C SER A 67 12.69 5.73 -7.83
N ARG A 68 11.60 5.26 -7.22
CA ARG A 68 10.36 5.97 -6.94
C ARG A 68 9.86 5.55 -5.57
N VAL A 69 9.11 6.44 -4.91
CA VAL A 69 8.52 6.17 -3.59
C VAL A 69 7.07 6.62 -3.55
N TYR A 70 6.19 5.71 -3.17
CA TYR A 70 4.77 5.98 -2.96
C TYR A 70 4.39 5.66 -1.52
N SER A 71 3.46 6.42 -0.96
CA SER A 71 2.96 6.15 0.39
C SER A 71 1.47 6.39 0.48
N SER A 72 0.82 5.58 1.33
CA SER A 72 -0.46 5.94 1.92
C SER A 72 -0.39 7.33 2.59
N PRO A 73 -1.47 8.13 2.57
CA PRO A 73 -1.48 9.49 3.14
C PRO A 73 -1.40 9.55 4.67
N PHE A 74 -1.53 8.42 5.37
CA PHE A 74 -1.53 8.39 6.83
C PHE A 74 -0.13 8.67 7.40
N TYR A 75 -0.07 9.48 8.46
CA TYR A 75 1.16 9.92 9.12
C TYR A 75 2.11 8.77 9.45
N ARG A 76 1.59 7.67 10.02
CA ARG A 76 2.39 6.50 10.36
C ARG A 76 3.15 5.89 9.17
N CYS A 77 2.61 5.97 7.95
CA CYS A 77 3.29 5.43 6.76
C CYS A 77 4.46 6.33 6.37
N LEU A 78 4.24 7.64 6.28
CA LEU A 78 5.31 8.60 5.97
C LEU A 78 6.40 8.59 7.05
N GLN A 79 6.02 8.55 8.33
CA GLN A 79 6.96 8.42 9.44
C GLN A 79 7.80 7.13 9.36
N THR A 80 7.24 6.05 8.82
CA THR A 80 7.95 4.77 8.67
C THR A 80 9.03 4.83 7.60
N ILE A 81 8.74 5.45 6.45
CA ILE A 81 9.70 5.51 5.34
C ILE A 81 10.61 6.74 5.38
N GLN A 82 10.33 7.71 6.26
CA GLN A 82 11.11 8.95 6.32
C GLN A 82 12.62 8.69 6.41
N PRO A 83 13.13 7.87 7.34
CA PRO A 83 14.58 7.67 7.46
C PRO A 83 15.15 6.95 6.22
N SER A 84 14.42 6.01 5.62
CA SER A 84 14.85 5.30 4.41
C SER A 84 14.98 6.26 3.22
N VAL A 85 14.00 7.14 3.02
CA VAL A 85 14.00 8.10 1.91
C VAL A 85 15.08 9.15 2.09
N GLU A 86 15.25 9.70 3.31
CA GLU A 86 16.30 10.68 3.60
C GLU A 86 17.69 10.09 3.36
N GLU A 87 17.92 8.84 3.76
CA GLU A 87 19.20 8.17 3.54
C GLU A 87 19.45 7.86 2.06
N LEU A 88 18.43 7.42 1.31
CA LEU A 88 18.53 7.24 -0.14
C LEU A 88 18.86 8.57 -0.85
N LYS A 89 18.25 9.69 -0.42
CA LYS A 89 18.55 11.03 -0.95
C LYS A 89 20.00 11.43 -0.64
N ARG A 90 20.48 11.16 0.57
CA ARG A 90 21.88 11.40 0.97
C ARG A 90 22.86 10.60 0.10
N LEU A 91 22.59 9.31 -0.13
CA LEU A 91 23.41 8.45 -0.99
C LEU A 91 23.42 8.92 -2.46
N SER A 92 22.26 9.38 -2.95
CA SER A 92 22.14 9.96 -4.30
C SER A 92 23.00 11.22 -4.44
N ALA A 93 22.91 12.16 -3.49
CA ALA A 93 23.70 13.39 -3.48
C ALA A 93 25.22 13.13 -3.38
N GLY A 94 25.63 12.16 -2.57
CA GLY A 94 27.04 11.77 -2.46
C GLY A 94 27.61 11.19 -3.77
N SER A 95 26.80 10.43 -4.51
CA SER A 95 27.20 9.78 -5.78
C SER A 95 27.45 10.79 -6.92
N GLY A 96 26.80 11.96 -6.90
CA GLY A 96 27.01 13.03 -7.88
C GLY A 96 28.39 13.68 -7.81
N SER A 97 29.10 13.59 -6.69
CA SER A 97 30.42 14.21 -6.48
C SER A 97 31.62 13.33 -6.88
N SER A 98 31.40 12.03 -7.11
CA SER A 98 32.47 11.02 -7.29
C SER A 98 32.52 10.38 -8.68
N GLN A 99 31.93 11.01 -9.72
CA GLN A 99 31.94 10.54 -11.11
C GLN A 99 33.32 10.65 -11.81
N GLN A 100 34.40 10.19 -11.18
CA GLN A 100 35.72 10.16 -11.82
C GLN A 100 36.03 8.86 -12.58
N ASN A 101 35.30 7.75 -12.39
CA ASN A 101 35.70 6.44 -12.94
C ASN A 101 34.60 5.62 -13.66
N GLY A 102 33.50 6.22 -14.09
CA GLY A 102 32.50 5.51 -14.91
C GLY A 102 31.73 4.37 -14.20
N GLN A 103 31.89 4.20 -12.89
CA GLN A 103 31.06 3.30 -12.10
C GLN A 103 29.69 3.94 -11.84
N ILE A 104 28.63 3.21 -12.20
CA ILE A 104 27.24 3.59 -11.91
C ILE A 104 27.06 3.50 -10.39
N GLY A 105 26.69 4.62 -9.75
CA GLY A 105 26.38 4.65 -8.31
C GLY A 105 25.21 3.72 -7.95
N PRO A 106 25.00 3.40 -6.66
CA PRO A 106 23.99 2.44 -6.24
C PRO A 106 22.55 2.94 -6.46
N ILE A 107 22.35 4.26 -6.59
CA ILE A 107 21.07 4.89 -6.87
C ILE A 107 20.98 5.19 -8.37
N ASP A 108 19.82 4.87 -8.97
CA ASP A 108 19.56 5.20 -10.36
C ASP A 108 19.69 6.72 -10.60
N ARG A 109 20.39 7.12 -11.67
CA ARG A 109 20.63 8.54 -12.00
C ARG A 109 19.34 9.34 -12.24
N HIS A 110 18.23 8.67 -12.54
CA HIS A 110 16.92 9.28 -12.73
C HIS A 110 15.96 8.96 -11.58
N ALA A 111 16.48 8.52 -10.43
CA ALA A 111 15.67 8.32 -9.24
C ALA A 111 15.04 9.66 -8.79
N ASP A 112 13.75 9.59 -8.52
CA ASP A 112 12.95 10.64 -7.91
C ASP A 112 12.48 10.07 -6.59
N LEU A 113 13.10 10.56 -5.51
CA LEU A 113 12.92 10.06 -4.15
C LEU A 113 11.96 10.96 -3.35
N ASP A 114 11.36 11.97 -3.96
CA ASP A 114 10.27 12.67 -3.31
C ASP A 114 9.03 11.77 -3.28
N VAL A 115 8.33 11.76 -2.15
CA VAL A 115 7.27 10.79 -1.89
C VAL A 115 5.98 11.22 -2.55
N ARG A 116 5.40 10.34 -3.38
CA ARG A 116 4.09 10.54 -3.99
C ARG A 116 3.01 9.98 -3.08
N ILE A 117 2.17 10.85 -2.54
CA ILE A 117 1.04 10.44 -1.68
C ILE A 117 -0.09 9.88 -2.55
N GLU A 118 -0.42 8.60 -2.37
CA GLU A 118 -1.51 7.93 -3.10
C GLU A 118 -2.64 7.50 -2.15
N ASN A 119 -3.80 8.15 -2.30
CA ASN A 119 -5.00 7.88 -1.51
C ASN A 119 -5.55 6.46 -1.74
N GLY A 120 -5.40 5.87 -2.92
CA GLY A 120 -5.79 4.49 -3.20
C GLY A 120 -5.02 3.43 -2.40
N LEU A 121 -3.89 3.80 -1.79
CA LEU A 121 -3.11 2.98 -0.85
C LEU A 121 -3.49 3.25 0.63
N GLY A 122 -4.57 4.01 0.85
CA GLY A 122 -5.14 4.34 2.15
C GLY A 122 -5.45 3.12 3.02
N GLU A 123 -5.64 3.36 4.31
CA GLU A 123 -6.13 2.35 5.25
C GLU A 123 -7.44 1.73 4.75
N TRP A 124 -7.73 0.51 5.20
CA TRP A 124 -9.04 -0.09 4.98
C TRP A 124 -9.95 0.17 6.17
N PHE A 125 -11.15 0.66 5.87
CA PHE A 125 -12.25 0.73 6.83
C PHE A 125 -13.40 -0.12 6.29
N GLY A 126 -14.00 -0.96 7.14
CA GLY A 126 -15.13 -1.80 6.77
C GLY A 126 -16.37 -0.98 6.42
N ALA A 127 -17.20 -1.49 5.50
CA ALA A 127 -18.35 -0.78 4.97
C ALA A 127 -19.41 -0.41 6.03
N THR A 128 -19.97 0.79 5.93
CA THR A 128 -21.03 1.34 6.80
C THR A 128 -21.99 2.27 6.04
N ASP A 129 -23.28 2.19 6.38
CA ASP A 129 -24.34 3.04 5.84
C ASP A 129 -24.86 4.14 6.80
N PHE A 130 -24.23 4.34 7.95
CA PHE A 130 -24.75 5.29 8.96
C PHE A 130 -23.73 6.31 9.50
N PHE A 131 -22.45 6.21 9.14
CA PHE A 131 -21.44 7.23 9.45
C PHE A 131 -20.34 7.30 8.38
N ASP A 132 -19.49 8.32 8.47
CA ASP A 132 -18.31 8.45 7.63
C ASP A 132 -17.03 8.20 8.43
N HIS A 133 -16.11 7.39 7.91
CA HIS A 133 -14.77 7.24 8.46
C HIS A 133 -13.97 8.55 8.35
N PRO A 134 -12.94 8.78 9.19
CA PRO A 134 -12.08 9.96 9.07
C PRO A 134 -11.45 10.10 7.68
N ALA A 135 -11.35 11.35 7.20
CA ALA A 135 -10.74 11.62 5.89
C ALA A 135 -9.24 11.37 5.94
N HIS A 136 -8.65 11.06 4.79
CA HIS A 136 -7.20 11.05 4.69
C HIS A 136 -6.64 12.44 5.02
N PRO A 137 -5.48 12.53 5.71
CA PRO A 137 -4.76 13.79 5.85
C PRO A 137 -4.48 14.41 4.48
N THR A 138 -4.54 15.74 4.39
CA THR A 138 -4.28 16.44 3.13
C THR A 138 -2.78 16.61 2.90
N PRO A 139 -2.30 16.69 1.65
CA PRO A 139 -0.89 16.95 1.35
C PRO A 139 -0.34 18.20 2.04
N GLU A 140 -1.17 19.25 2.20
CA GLU A 140 -0.79 20.48 2.88
C GLU A 140 -0.44 20.21 4.34
N ILE A 141 -1.30 19.50 5.09
CA ILE A 141 -1.01 19.12 6.49
C ILE A 141 0.23 18.24 6.54
N MET A 142 0.33 17.24 5.65
CA MET A 142 1.45 16.29 5.66
C MET A 142 2.80 16.95 5.36
N SER A 143 2.85 17.93 4.45
CA SER A 143 4.08 18.65 4.12
C SER A 143 4.63 19.47 5.27
N THR A 144 3.78 19.95 6.20
CA THR A 144 4.26 20.61 7.42
C THR A 144 5.00 19.64 8.35
N HIS A 145 4.65 18.35 8.31
CA HIS A 145 5.26 17.32 9.16
C HIS A 145 6.45 16.63 8.49
N PHE A 146 6.42 16.47 7.16
CA PHE A 146 7.42 15.73 6.39
C PHE A 146 8.01 16.56 5.22
N PRO A 147 8.57 17.75 5.48
CA PRO A 147 9.06 18.65 4.43
C PRO A 147 10.24 18.04 3.64
N THR A 148 10.99 17.11 4.23
CA THR A 148 12.08 16.39 3.57
C THR A 148 11.60 15.32 2.60
N LEU A 149 10.35 14.86 2.74
CA LEU A 149 9.73 13.87 1.86
C LEU A 149 8.88 14.51 0.78
N LEU A 150 8.21 15.61 1.12
CA LEU A 150 7.14 16.23 0.33
C LEU A 150 7.56 17.61 -0.17
N THR A 151 8.30 17.64 -1.27
CA THR A 151 8.65 18.87 -1.99
C THR A 151 7.46 19.42 -2.78
N GLU A 152 7.53 20.68 -3.21
CA GLU A 152 6.51 21.28 -4.09
C GLU A 152 6.27 20.44 -5.36
N ALA A 153 7.33 19.84 -5.93
CA ALA A 153 7.22 18.98 -7.10
C ALA A 153 6.40 17.71 -6.81
N SER A 154 6.64 17.04 -5.67
CA SER A 154 5.88 15.86 -5.28
C SER A 154 4.41 16.17 -4.96
N GLN A 155 4.11 17.39 -4.51
CA GLN A 155 2.74 17.82 -4.25
C GLN A 155 1.93 18.05 -5.53
N ALA A 156 2.59 18.19 -6.69
CA ALA A 156 1.91 18.20 -7.98
C ALA A 156 1.36 16.82 -8.38
N TYR A 157 1.80 15.74 -7.72
CA TYR A 157 1.25 14.41 -7.92
C TYR A 157 -0.23 14.38 -7.53
N LYS A 158 -1.07 13.93 -8.46
CA LYS A 158 -2.49 13.70 -8.20
C LYS A 158 -2.72 12.20 -7.97
N PRO A 159 -3.40 11.80 -6.89
CA PRO A 159 -3.71 10.41 -6.66
C PRO A 159 -4.57 9.84 -7.79
N LEU A 160 -4.60 8.52 -7.93
CA LEU A 160 -5.42 7.82 -8.92
C LEU A 160 -6.90 7.91 -8.56
N LEU A 161 -7.20 7.67 -7.29
CA LEU A 161 -8.55 7.70 -6.72
C LEU A 161 -8.50 8.03 -5.22
N ILE A 162 -9.64 8.41 -4.66
CA ILE A 162 -9.84 8.58 -3.22
C ILE A 162 -10.90 7.55 -2.78
N PRO A 163 -10.59 6.65 -1.82
CA PRO A 163 -11.53 5.64 -1.36
C PRO A 163 -12.78 6.26 -0.73
N SER A 164 -13.87 5.48 -0.74
CA SER A 164 -15.10 5.89 -0.08
C SER A 164 -14.91 6.14 1.41
N ARG A 165 -15.52 7.21 1.91
CA ARG A 165 -15.65 7.48 3.35
C ARG A 165 -16.64 6.56 4.04
N ARG A 166 -17.39 5.76 3.28
CA ARG A 166 -18.38 4.78 3.76
C ARG A 166 -17.78 3.39 3.95
N GLY A 167 -16.47 3.27 3.82
CA GLY A 167 -15.77 2.01 3.93
C GLY A 167 -15.99 1.12 2.71
N GLU A 168 -15.39 -0.06 2.75
CA GLU A 168 -15.29 -0.96 1.62
C GLU A 168 -15.48 -2.39 2.12
N THR A 169 -16.15 -3.24 1.35
CA THR A 169 -16.04 -4.69 1.56
C THR A 169 -14.63 -5.17 1.22
N ILE A 170 -14.30 -6.41 1.61
CA ILE A 170 -13.02 -7.02 1.24
C ILE A 170 -12.84 -7.02 -0.29
N ALA A 171 -13.88 -7.37 -1.06
CA ALA A 171 -13.82 -7.39 -2.52
C ALA A 171 -13.57 -5.99 -3.11
N GLN A 172 -14.26 -4.97 -2.59
CA GLN A 172 -14.08 -3.58 -3.00
C GLN A 172 -12.68 -3.06 -2.68
N LEU A 173 -12.12 -3.38 -1.50
CA LEU A 173 -10.74 -3.05 -1.14
C LEU A 173 -9.75 -3.60 -2.17
N HIS A 174 -9.89 -4.87 -2.57
CA HIS A 174 -9.00 -5.49 -3.57
C HIS A 174 -9.09 -4.78 -4.91
N ASN A 175 -10.29 -4.44 -5.37
CA ASN A 175 -10.47 -3.71 -6.62
C ASN A 175 -9.95 -2.28 -6.55
N ARG A 176 -10.09 -1.61 -5.39
CA ARG A 176 -9.51 -0.27 -5.15
C ARG A 176 -8.00 -0.31 -5.29
N VAL A 177 -7.32 -1.19 -4.55
CA VAL A 177 -5.85 -1.27 -4.60
C VAL A 177 -5.35 -1.75 -5.96
N ALA A 178 -6.08 -2.64 -6.64
CA ALA A 178 -5.74 -3.04 -8.00
C ALA A 178 -5.82 -1.85 -8.97
N THR A 179 -6.88 -1.04 -8.87
CA THR A 179 -7.03 0.18 -9.68
C THR A 179 -5.91 1.20 -9.41
N ALA A 180 -5.54 1.39 -8.14
CA ALA A 180 -4.45 2.30 -7.77
C ALA A 180 -3.08 1.79 -8.27
N LEU A 181 -2.79 0.50 -8.06
CA LEU A 181 -1.53 -0.11 -8.49
C LEU A 181 -1.37 -0.13 -10.01
N GLU A 182 -2.44 -0.43 -10.76
CA GLU A 182 -2.41 -0.39 -12.23
C GLU A 182 -1.98 1.00 -12.72
N GLY A 183 -2.57 2.06 -12.15
CA GLY A 183 -2.22 3.44 -12.47
C GLY A 183 -0.80 3.82 -12.05
N ILE A 184 -0.36 3.43 -10.84
CA ILE A 184 1.01 3.67 -10.37
C ILE A 184 2.02 2.98 -11.31
N ILE A 185 1.80 1.70 -11.64
CA ILE A 185 2.68 0.94 -12.51
C ILE A 185 2.73 1.56 -13.90
N ALA A 186 1.58 1.97 -14.45
CA ALA A 186 1.50 2.64 -15.75
C ALA A 186 2.23 3.99 -15.76
N ASP A 187 2.06 4.81 -14.71
CA ASP A 187 2.77 6.09 -14.56
C ASP A 187 4.30 5.85 -14.58
N ILE A 188 4.79 4.90 -13.78
CA ILE A 188 6.22 4.59 -13.70
C ILE A 188 6.73 4.01 -15.03
N ASP A 189 6.01 3.07 -15.64
CA ASP A 189 6.40 2.48 -16.94
C ASP A 189 6.48 3.54 -18.04
N SER A 190 5.56 4.51 -18.04
CA SER A 190 5.57 5.64 -18.97
C SER A 190 6.76 6.57 -18.74
N GLU A 191 7.01 6.97 -17.48
CA GLU A 191 8.16 7.80 -17.11
C GLU A 191 9.48 7.16 -17.52
N VAL A 192 9.66 5.87 -17.21
CA VAL A 192 10.86 5.12 -17.52
C VAL A 192 11.03 4.96 -19.03
N SER A 193 9.95 4.65 -19.75
CA SER A 193 10.01 4.55 -21.22
C SER A 193 10.43 5.86 -21.87
N ALA A 194 9.93 7.00 -21.35
CA ALA A 194 10.32 8.32 -21.84
C ALA A 194 11.79 8.65 -21.52
N LEU A 195 12.26 8.36 -20.31
CA LEU A 195 13.66 8.59 -19.90
C LEU A 195 14.66 7.73 -20.67
N GLU A 196 14.26 6.52 -21.07
CA GLU A 196 15.15 5.57 -21.73
C GLU A 196 14.94 5.46 -23.25
N ALA A 197 14.08 6.29 -23.84
CA ALA A 197 13.75 6.24 -25.27
C ALA A 197 15.00 6.30 -26.16
N GLU A 198 15.92 7.20 -25.81
CA GLU A 198 17.19 7.44 -26.54
C GLU A 198 18.37 6.65 -25.95
N LEU A 199 18.17 5.87 -24.88
CA LEU A 199 19.25 5.12 -24.25
C LEU A 199 19.47 3.76 -24.94
N PRO A 200 20.74 3.42 -25.27
CA PRO A 200 21.12 2.08 -25.71
C PRO A 200 20.67 0.99 -24.71
N PRO A 201 20.30 -0.23 -25.16
CA PRO A 201 19.79 -1.29 -24.28
C PRO A 201 20.72 -1.65 -23.11
N ASP A 202 22.04 -1.61 -23.31
CA ASP A 202 23.07 -1.87 -22.30
C ASP A 202 23.17 -0.79 -21.21
N GLN A 203 22.56 0.38 -21.44
CA GLN A 203 22.49 1.48 -20.47
C GLN A 203 21.14 1.54 -19.73
N ARG A 204 20.20 0.66 -20.07
CA ARG A 204 18.89 0.58 -19.41
C ARG A 204 19.03 -0.24 -18.15
N THR A 205 18.61 0.31 -17.02
CA THR A 205 18.76 -0.33 -15.71
C THR A 205 17.43 -0.93 -15.23
N SER A 206 17.54 -1.84 -14.27
CA SER A 206 16.39 -2.33 -13.52
C SER A 206 15.79 -1.19 -12.69
N LYS A 207 14.47 -1.05 -12.72
CA LYS A 207 13.75 0.00 -11.98
C LYS A 207 12.94 -0.61 -10.86
N SER A 208 12.96 0.06 -9.71
CA SER A 208 12.19 -0.38 -8.55
C SER A 208 11.43 0.77 -7.87
N VAL A 209 10.37 0.41 -7.15
CA VAL A 209 9.54 1.33 -6.37
C VAL A 209 9.38 0.82 -4.94
N LEU A 210 9.43 1.72 -3.96
CA LEU A 210 9.07 1.45 -2.58
C LEU A 210 7.65 1.98 -2.33
N ILE A 211 6.78 1.14 -1.76
CA ILE A 211 5.40 1.49 -1.43
C ILE A 211 5.16 1.21 0.05
N CYS A 212 4.74 2.23 0.82
CA CYS A 212 4.36 2.08 2.22
C CYS A 212 2.84 2.15 2.43
N ALA A 213 2.27 1.14 3.09
CA ALA A 213 0.83 1.08 3.36
C ALA A 213 0.50 0.36 4.69
N HIS A 214 -0.71 -0.20 4.77
CA HIS A 214 -1.28 -0.84 5.97
C HIS A 214 -1.52 -2.32 5.72
N ALA A 215 -1.77 -3.10 6.78
CA ALA A 215 -1.90 -4.56 6.68
C ALA A 215 -2.90 -5.03 5.61
N ALA A 216 -4.17 -4.63 5.71
CA ALA A 216 -5.20 -5.06 4.78
C ALA A 216 -4.94 -4.63 3.33
N PRO A 217 -4.60 -3.35 3.04
CA PRO A 217 -4.14 -2.94 1.72
C PRO A 217 -2.95 -3.75 1.20
N LEU A 218 -1.98 -4.14 2.04
CA LEU A 218 -0.82 -4.90 1.59
C LEU A 218 -1.15 -6.34 1.18
N ILE A 219 -2.03 -7.03 1.91
CA ILE A 219 -2.54 -8.35 1.48
C ILE A 219 -3.26 -8.20 0.14
N ALA A 220 -4.15 -7.21 0.04
CA ALA A 220 -4.89 -6.94 -1.18
C ALA A 220 -3.96 -6.57 -2.36
N MET A 221 -2.87 -5.83 -2.12
CA MET A 221 -1.83 -5.55 -3.11
C MET A 221 -1.11 -6.84 -3.53
N GLY A 222 -0.72 -7.71 -2.61
CA GLY A 222 -0.08 -9.00 -2.94
C GLY A 222 -0.96 -9.86 -3.85
N ARG A 223 -2.25 -9.96 -3.53
CA ARG A 223 -3.25 -10.67 -4.35
C ARG A 223 -3.46 -10.00 -5.70
N ALA A 224 -3.56 -8.66 -5.74
CA ALA A 224 -3.71 -7.89 -6.98
C ALA A 224 -2.49 -7.97 -7.90
N LEU A 225 -1.28 -7.98 -7.36
CA LEU A 225 -0.03 -8.09 -8.10
C LEU A 225 0.17 -9.50 -8.66
N THR A 226 -0.10 -10.53 -7.87
CA THR A 226 0.04 -11.93 -8.32
C THR A 226 -1.12 -12.41 -9.18
N GLY A 227 -2.27 -11.72 -9.11
CA GLY A 227 -3.51 -12.12 -9.74
C GLY A 227 -4.22 -13.30 -9.04
N ARG A 228 -3.78 -13.65 -7.84
CA ARG A 228 -4.33 -14.77 -7.06
C ARG A 228 -5.24 -14.22 -5.97
N MET A 229 -6.54 -14.24 -6.23
CA MET A 229 -7.55 -14.07 -5.19
C MET A 229 -7.92 -15.46 -4.68
N PRO A 230 -7.74 -15.78 -3.39
CA PRO A 230 -8.19 -17.05 -2.84
C PRO A 230 -9.72 -17.11 -2.80
N ASP A 231 -10.27 -18.33 -2.81
CA ASP A 231 -11.72 -18.56 -2.64
C ASP A 231 -12.18 -18.12 -1.24
N ASP A 232 -11.33 -18.35 -0.24
CA ASP A 232 -11.50 -17.87 1.13
C ASP A 232 -10.61 -16.64 1.37
N SER A 233 -11.23 -15.48 1.60
CA SER A 233 -10.49 -14.25 1.83
C SER A 233 -9.58 -14.29 3.06
N SER A 234 -9.84 -15.20 4.01
CA SER A 234 -9.06 -15.37 5.25
C SER A 234 -7.73 -16.10 5.07
N GLU A 235 -7.45 -16.63 3.87
CA GLU A 235 -6.17 -17.30 3.60
C GLU A 235 -4.96 -16.41 3.95
N GLU A 236 -4.05 -16.94 4.76
CA GLU A 236 -2.81 -16.27 5.20
C GLU A 236 -1.70 -16.38 4.12
N ASP A 237 -1.95 -15.80 2.96
CA ASP A 237 -1.07 -15.87 1.78
C ASP A 237 0.03 -14.79 1.78
N PHE A 238 -0.18 -13.66 2.47
CA PHE A 238 0.78 -12.54 2.55
C PHE A 238 1.07 -12.11 3.99
N ASN A 239 2.34 -12.17 4.36
CA ASN A 239 2.84 -11.76 5.67
C ASN A 239 2.98 -10.24 5.74
N VAL A 240 2.20 -9.60 6.61
CA VAL A 240 2.14 -8.13 6.73
C VAL A 240 2.54 -7.65 8.13
N PHE A 241 3.74 -8.03 8.59
CA PHE A 241 4.30 -7.60 9.87
C PHE A 241 4.62 -6.10 9.90
N THR A 242 4.65 -5.49 11.08
CA THR A 242 5.02 -4.07 11.21
C THR A 242 6.45 -3.82 10.74
N ALA A 243 6.64 -2.86 9.84
CA ALA A 243 7.90 -2.58 9.13
C ALA A 243 8.52 -3.78 8.38
N GLY A 244 7.77 -4.87 8.18
CA GLY A 244 8.19 -5.97 7.32
C GLY A 244 8.15 -5.59 5.85
N LEU A 245 9.02 -6.20 5.05
CA LEU A 245 9.20 -5.89 3.63
C LEU A 245 8.88 -7.10 2.74
N SER A 246 7.95 -6.94 1.80
CA SER A 246 7.71 -7.91 0.74
C SER A 246 8.30 -7.42 -0.58
N THR A 247 8.90 -8.34 -1.34
CA THR A 247 9.53 -8.06 -2.63
C THR A 247 8.81 -8.81 -3.73
N PHE A 248 8.42 -8.08 -4.78
CA PHE A 248 7.77 -8.61 -5.97
C PHE A 248 8.63 -8.35 -7.20
N LYS A 249 8.74 -9.35 -8.08
CA LYS A 249 9.41 -9.24 -9.38
C LYS A 249 8.38 -9.37 -10.50
N ARG A 250 8.47 -8.50 -11.50
CA ARG A 250 7.56 -8.54 -12.65
C ARG A 250 7.80 -9.81 -13.46
N ARG A 251 6.73 -10.45 -13.92
CA ARG A 251 6.84 -11.62 -14.80
C ARG A 251 7.36 -11.21 -16.18
N GLY A 252 8.19 -12.06 -16.77
CA GLY A 252 8.64 -11.90 -18.15
C GLY A 252 7.49 -12.13 -19.14
N SER A 253 7.57 -11.50 -20.31
CA SER A 253 6.56 -11.61 -21.38
C SER A 253 6.36 -13.05 -21.91
N SER A 254 7.22 -14.01 -21.52
CA SER A 254 7.17 -15.41 -21.94
C SER A 254 6.35 -16.34 -21.03
N THR A 255 5.88 -15.87 -19.87
CA THR A 255 5.17 -16.68 -18.86
C THR A 255 3.66 -16.41 -18.78
N SER A 256 3.06 -15.83 -19.81
CA SER A 256 1.61 -15.79 -20.00
C SER A 256 1.10 -17.17 -20.43
N SER A 257 1.24 -18.17 -19.55
CA SER A 257 0.34 -19.31 -19.56
C SER A 257 -1.02 -18.78 -19.11
N ALA A 258 -1.82 -18.32 -20.08
CA ALA A 258 -3.22 -18.02 -19.86
C ALA A 258 -3.88 -19.30 -19.38
N VAL A 259 -3.98 -19.46 -18.05
CA VAL A 259 -4.88 -20.46 -17.48
C VAL A 259 -6.26 -19.97 -17.88
N GLN A 260 -6.85 -20.61 -18.89
CA GLN A 260 -8.27 -20.50 -19.19
C GLN A 260 -9.04 -21.21 -18.06
N SER A 261 -9.02 -20.63 -16.86
CA SER A 261 -10.00 -20.93 -15.83
C SER A 261 -11.19 -20.04 -16.15
N GLY A 262 -12.30 -20.67 -16.56
CA GLY A 262 -13.53 -19.98 -16.93
C GLY A 262 -13.91 -18.96 -15.88
N ASP A 263 -14.30 -17.76 -16.33
CA ASP A 263 -14.89 -16.74 -15.49
C ASP A 263 -16.17 -17.34 -14.87
N HIS A 264 -16.04 -17.92 -13.68
CA HIS A 264 -17.16 -17.95 -12.76
C HIS A 264 -17.35 -16.50 -12.34
N GLU A 265 -18.06 -15.74 -13.18
CA GLU A 265 -18.76 -14.53 -12.75
C GLU A 265 -19.66 -14.97 -11.60
N GLN A 266 -19.16 -14.83 -10.36
CA GLN A 266 -20.05 -14.74 -9.23
C GLN A 266 -20.96 -13.55 -9.55
N SER A 267 -22.22 -13.87 -9.81
CA SER A 267 -23.31 -12.91 -9.92
C SER A 267 -23.49 -12.23 -8.56
N SER A 268 -22.52 -11.40 -8.17
CA SER A 268 -22.66 -10.51 -7.04
C SER A 268 -23.37 -9.27 -7.57
N SER A 269 -24.53 -8.96 -7.01
CA SER A 269 -25.20 -7.66 -7.21
C SER A 269 -24.41 -6.48 -6.62
N GLU A 270 -23.27 -6.75 -5.99
CA GLU A 270 -22.39 -5.74 -5.40
C GLU A 270 -21.64 -4.95 -6.48
N LYS A 271 -21.57 -3.62 -6.29
CA LYS A 271 -20.74 -2.77 -7.15
C LYS A 271 -19.26 -3.14 -6.96
N PRO A 272 -18.45 -3.17 -8.03
CA PRO A 272 -17.06 -3.60 -7.96
C PRO A 272 -16.16 -2.66 -7.14
N LEU A 273 -16.56 -1.40 -6.98
CA LEU A 273 -15.91 -0.40 -6.14
C LEU A 273 -16.97 0.25 -5.24
N ALA A 274 -16.57 0.65 -4.04
CA ALA A 274 -17.46 1.23 -3.05
C ALA A 274 -18.08 2.55 -3.53
N GLU A 275 -19.37 2.75 -3.24
CA GLU A 275 -20.05 4.01 -3.53
C GLU A 275 -19.40 5.17 -2.77
N GLY A 276 -19.19 6.30 -3.45
CA GLY A 276 -18.44 7.44 -2.89
C GLY A 276 -16.93 7.41 -3.19
N THR A 277 -16.41 6.34 -3.81
CA THR A 277 -15.06 6.35 -4.37
C THR A 277 -14.96 7.43 -5.45
N THR A 278 -13.99 8.34 -5.30
CA THR A 278 -13.78 9.44 -6.24
C THR A 278 -12.61 9.12 -7.16
N PHE A 279 -12.88 9.04 -8.47
CA PHE A 279 -11.84 8.82 -9.48
C PHE A 279 -11.23 10.16 -9.90
N ILE A 280 -9.92 10.29 -9.79
CA ILE A 280 -9.21 11.53 -10.14
C ILE A 280 -8.53 11.37 -11.49
N ARG A 281 -7.77 10.28 -11.67
CA ARG A 281 -7.10 9.92 -12.93
C ARG A 281 -7.37 8.49 -13.37
N ALA A 282 -7.76 7.62 -12.45
CA ALA A 282 -8.07 6.22 -12.75
C ALA A 282 -9.38 6.05 -13.53
N SER A 283 -9.50 4.91 -14.21
CA SER A 283 -10.77 4.42 -14.77
C SER A 283 -11.79 4.18 -13.66
N GLY A 284 -13.06 4.44 -13.95
CA GLY A 284 -14.19 4.11 -13.07
C GLY A 284 -14.45 2.61 -12.90
N SER A 285 -13.82 1.78 -13.73
CA SER A 285 -13.91 0.32 -13.70
C SER A 285 -12.56 -0.29 -13.30
N PRO A 286 -12.52 -1.25 -12.36
CA PRO A 286 -11.27 -1.87 -11.95
C PRO A 286 -10.65 -2.71 -13.07
N PRO A 287 -9.32 -2.88 -13.06
CA PRO A 287 -8.62 -3.69 -14.05
C PRO A 287 -8.97 -5.18 -13.88
N GLN A 288 -8.82 -5.96 -14.96
CA GLN A 288 -8.95 -7.42 -14.90
C GLN A 288 -7.66 -8.04 -14.33
N TRP A 289 -7.55 -8.07 -13.01
CA TRP A 289 -6.32 -8.51 -12.33
C TRP A 289 -6.35 -9.97 -11.85
N ARG A 290 -7.53 -10.59 -11.71
CA ARG A 290 -7.68 -11.96 -11.21
C ARG A 290 -7.25 -13.04 -12.21
N ASN A 291 -7.30 -14.30 -11.77
CA ASN A 291 -7.01 -15.51 -12.54
C ASN A 291 -5.55 -15.55 -13.02
N GLY A 292 -4.63 -15.19 -12.12
CA GLY A 292 -3.20 -15.19 -12.37
C GLY A 292 -2.71 -14.07 -13.29
N ARG A 293 -3.58 -13.14 -13.74
CA ARG A 293 -3.16 -12.01 -14.60
C ARG A 293 -2.25 -11.04 -13.87
N GLY A 294 -2.73 -10.55 -12.72
CA GLY A 294 -2.10 -9.49 -11.94
C GLY A 294 -2.13 -8.13 -12.65
N VAL A 295 -2.09 -7.05 -11.85
CA VAL A 295 -2.02 -5.69 -12.39
C VAL A 295 -0.67 -5.41 -13.06
N GLY A 296 -0.66 -4.57 -14.10
CA GLY A 296 0.56 -4.18 -14.80
C GLY A 296 1.35 -5.35 -15.39
N GLY A 297 0.70 -6.45 -15.79
CA GLY A 297 1.34 -7.61 -16.41
C GLY A 297 1.79 -8.74 -15.46
N GLY A 298 1.46 -8.63 -14.18
CA GLY A 298 1.63 -9.72 -13.22
C GLY A 298 3.02 -9.84 -12.59
N TRP A 299 3.03 -10.33 -11.35
CA TRP A 299 4.20 -10.30 -10.48
C TRP A 299 4.33 -11.59 -9.67
N ASP A 300 5.56 -11.94 -9.32
CA ASP A 300 5.89 -13.03 -8.41
C ASP A 300 6.42 -12.48 -7.09
N CYS A 301 5.86 -12.93 -5.97
CA CYS A 301 6.36 -12.61 -4.64
C CYS A 301 7.60 -13.45 -4.36
N VAL A 302 8.77 -12.81 -4.30
CA VAL A 302 10.07 -13.48 -4.09
C VAL A 302 10.57 -13.38 -2.65
N ALA A 303 10.01 -12.45 -1.87
CA ALA A 303 10.17 -12.38 -0.42
C ALA A 303 8.84 -11.90 0.20
N ASN A 304 8.34 -12.60 1.21
CA ASN A 304 7.00 -12.39 1.78
C ASN A 304 7.11 -11.99 3.26
N GLY A 305 7.08 -10.68 3.54
CA GLY A 305 7.16 -10.12 4.88
C GLY A 305 8.50 -10.36 5.57
N ASP A 306 9.61 -10.10 4.86
CA ASP A 306 10.95 -10.17 5.44
C ASP A 306 11.08 -9.22 6.64
N CYS A 307 11.46 -9.78 7.78
CA CYS A 307 11.75 -9.07 9.03
C CYS A 307 13.12 -9.47 9.58
N SER A 308 13.99 -10.09 8.77
CA SER A 308 15.31 -10.55 9.20
C SER A 308 16.25 -9.41 9.62
N PHE A 309 15.99 -8.21 9.11
CA PHE A 309 16.70 -6.98 9.47
C PHE A 309 16.16 -6.28 10.72
N LEU A 310 14.99 -6.68 11.22
CA LEU A 310 14.39 -6.10 12.42
C LEU A 310 14.90 -6.81 13.67
N SER A 311 15.39 -6.05 14.65
CA SER A 311 15.89 -6.63 15.91
C SER A 311 14.80 -7.35 16.72
N GLY A 312 13.54 -6.92 16.56
CA GLY A 312 12.36 -7.56 17.14
C GLY A 312 11.80 -8.73 16.31
N GLY A 313 12.33 -8.97 15.11
CA GLY A 313 11.78 -9.95 14.18
C GLY A 313 10.35 -9.62 13.71
N ALA A 314 9.59 -10.65 13.37
CA ALA A 314 8.22 -10.53 12.89
C ALA A 314 7.23 -10.22 14.03
N GLU A 315 6.49 -9.12 13.91
CA GLU A 315 5.53 -8.68 14.92
C GLU A 315 4.20 -8.22 14.30
N ARG A 316 3.12 -8.38 15.08
CA ARG A 316 1.79 -7.84 14.77
C ARG A 316 1.26 -8.25 13.38
N GLY A 317 1.50 -9.50 12.97
CA GLY A 317 0.87 -10.07 11.78
C GLY A 317 -0.64 -9.89 11.77
N TRP A 318 -1.23 -9.89 10.58
CA TRP A 318 -2.66 -9.66 10.38
C TRP A 318 -3.12 -10.38 9.12
N HIS A 319 -4.35 -10.89 9.13
CA HIS A 319 -5.05 -11.46 7.97
C HIS A 319 -6.53 -11.05 8.05
N PHE A 320 -7.28 -11.24 6.96
CA PHE A 320 -8.73 -11.06 6.98
C PHE A 320 -9.37 -12.20 7.80
N ASP A 321 -10.40 -11.94 8.59
CA ASP A 321 -11.15 -12.99 9.28
C ASP A 321 -12.39 -13.45 8.47
N GLY A 322 -12.74 -12.74 7.39
CA GLY A 322 -13.82 -13.09 6.46
C GLY A 322 -15.21 -12.64 6.91
N GLU A 323 -15.40 -12.42 8.22
CA GLU A 323 -16.64 -11.89 8.79
C GLU A 323 -16.83 -10.38 8.55
N GLU A 324 -15.79 -9.68 8.09
CA GLU A 324 -15.84 -8.24 7.79
C GLU A 324 -16.35 -7.90 6.38
N ALA A 325 -16.87 -8.90 5.67
CA ALA A 325 -17.38 -8.75 4.30
C ALA A 325 -18.76 -8.05 4.20
N PHE A 326 -19.40 -7.75 5.33
CA PHE A 326 -20.77 -7.24 5.36
C PHE A 326 -20.84 -5.81 5.90
N ASN A 327 -21.75 -5.02 5.34
CA ASN A 327 -22.11 -3.70 5.85
C ASN A 327 -22.72 -3.88 7.25
N THR A 328 -22.01 -3.42 8.28
CA THR A 328 -22.58 -3.36 9.63
C THR A 328 -23.59 -2.22 9.61
N GLY A 329 -24.89 -2.52 9.46
CA GLY A 329 -25.93 -1.52 9.62
C GLY A 329 -25.95 -0.96 11.06
N PRO A 330 -26.83 0.01 11.37
CA PRO A 330 -26.97 0.52 12.73
C PRO A 330 -27.33 -0.62 13.70
N MET A 331 -26.47 -0.88 14.68
CA MET A 331 -26.75 -1.87 15.73
C MET A 331 -27.99 -1.45 16.52
N ALA A 332 -28.91 -2.39 16.73
CA ALA A 332 -30.15 -2.15 17.48
C ALA A 332 -29.88 -1.49 18.85
N PRO A 333 -30.80 -0.63 19.34
CA PRO A 333 -30.67 -0.02 20.65
C PRO A 333 -30.63 -1.08 21.76
N PRO A 334 -30.04 -0.79 22.94
CA PRO A 334 -29.84 -1.77 24.03
C PRO A 334 -31.11 -2.45 24.56
N SER A 335 -32.29 -1.97 24.17
CA SER A 335 -33.60 -2.49 24.57
C SER A 335 -34.10 -3.65 23.71
N GLU A 336 -33.45 -3.98 22.60
CA GLU A 336 -33.84 -5.13 21.77
C GLU A 336 -33.06 -6.38 22.18
N LEU A 337 -33.81 -7.43 22.56
CA LEU A 337 -33.25 -8.75 22.84
C LEU A 337 -32.67 -9.35 21.54
N PRO A 338 -31.57 -10.12 21.62
CA PRO A 338 -30.97 -10.73 20.45
C PRO A 338 -31.98 -11.62 19.71
N ALA A 339 -32.20 -11.31 18.43
CA ALA A 339 -32.97 -12.15 17.52
C ALA A 339 -32.17 -13.40 17.14
N ASN A 340 -32.10 -14.37 18.05
CA ASN A 340 -32.01 -15.81 17.82
C ASN A 340 -31.56 -16.52 19.10
N VAL A 341 -32.50 -16.78 20.00
CA VAL A 341 -32.41 -17.97 20.87
C VAL A 341 -33.21 -19.04 20.15
N ALA A 342 -32.53 -19.83 19.31
CA ALA A 342 -33.08 -21.09 18.85
C ALA A 342 -33.36 -21.92 20.11
N VAL A 343 -34.64 -22.17 20.36
CA VAL A 343 -35.13 -22.99 21.45
C VAL A 343 -34.68 -24.43 21.20
N THR A 344 -33.58 -24.84 21.81
CA THR A 344 -33.30 -26.27 22.00
C THR A 344 -34.26 -26.77 23.07
N LYS A 345 -35.36 -27.40 22.65
CA LYS A 345 -36.18 -28.21 23.55
C LYS A 345 -35.35 -29.41 24.02
N LEU A 346 -35.43 -29.66 25.32
CA LEU A 346 -34.91 -30.84 26.03
C LEU A 346 -35.28 -32.16 25.37
#